data_AF-A0A1F6PG50-F1
#
_entry.id   AF-A0A1F6PG50-F1
#
_cell.length_a   1.000
_cell.length_b   1.000
_cell.length_c   1.000
_cell.angle_alpha   90.00
_cell.angle_beta   90.00
_cell.angle_gamma   90.00
#
_symmetry.space_group_name_H-M   'P 1'
#
loop_
_entity.id
_entity.type
_entity.pdbx_description
1 polymer ?
#
loop_
_entity_poly.entity_id
_entity_poly.type
_entity_poly.pdbx_seq_one_letter_code
_entity_poly.pdbx_strand_id
1 'polypeptide(L)'
;MELLGLIDALEATILSSPKLLLTNKTIIDEPKVIGIIDKVRLVIKNGGHIIHDNVTKLSKDDIRVEPIFEKKQVLSSHEVVSNNNFKNKKLDEVDEIIERAKKEAQEIIENADNYAIDVLEKLHLTVMKVQRNVARVEKTIEDSKVNLKNDYKNDYIKNNLEKI
;
A
#
# COMPACT_ATOMS: atom_id res chain seq x y z
N MET A 1 25.54 -3.78 -12.93
CA MET A 1 24.35 -4.61 -12.57
C MET A 1 23.92 -4.36 -11.12
N GLU A 2 24.84 -4.18 -10.19
CA GLU A 2 24.52 -4.01 -8.75
C GLU A 2 23.73 -2.73 -8.42
N LEU A 3 24.03 -1.61 -9.10
CA LEU A 3 23.28 -0.35 -8.94
C LEU A 3 21.81 -0.52 -9.36
N LEU A 4 21.56 -1.26 -10.45
CA LEU A 4 20.21 -1.53 -10.93
C LEU A 4 19.43 -2.36 -9.91
N GLY A 5 20.05 -3.40 -9.33
CA GLY A 5 19.42 -4.20 -8.28
C GLY A 5 19.13 -3.41 -6.99
N LEU A 6 19.95 -2.42 -6.64
CA LEU A 6 19.65 -1.52 -5.51
C LEU A 6 18.50 -0.56 -5.80
N ILE A 7 18.37 -0.11 -7.06
CA ILE A 7 17.23 0.71 -7.51
C ILE A 7 15.95 -0.14 -7.51
N ASP A 8 16.00 -1.37 -8.01
CA ASP A 8 14.86 -2.30 -7.99
C ASP A 8 14.44 -2.63 -6.55
N ALA A 9 15.41 -2.79 -5.63
CA ALA A 9 15.13 -3.00 -4.22
C ALA A 9 14.47 -1.78 -3.56
N LEU A 10 14.87 -0.55 -3.96
CA LEU A 10 14.22 0.67 -3.51
C LEU A 10 12.79 0.76 -4.03
N GLU A 11 12.58 0.45 -5.31
CA GLU A 11 11.27 0.42 -5.95
C GLU A 11 10.34 -0.60 -5.29
N ALA A 12 10.82 -1.83 -5.04
CA ALA A 12 10.07 -2.84 -4.33
C ALA A 12 9.73 -2.42 -2.89
N THR A 13 10.63 -1.69 -2.21
CA THR A 13 10.36 -1.14 -0.86
C THR A 13 9.26 -0.08 -0.90
N ILE A 14 9.21 0.74 -1.94
CA ILE A 14 8.17 1.77 -2.13
C ILE A 14 6.83 1.12 -2.51
N LEU A 15 6.83 0.13 -3.41
CA LEU A 15 5.62 -0.57 -3.85
C LEU A 15 4.99 -1.45 -2.76
N SER A 16 5.82 -2.07 -1.91
CA SER A 16 5.35 -2.92 -0.81
C SER A 16 4.86 -2.14 0.41
N SER A 17 5.08 -0.81 0.42
CA SER A 17 4.75 0.04 1.55
C SER A 17 3.26 0.44 1.55
N PRO A 18 2.61 0.52 2.72
CA PRO A 18 1.20 0.85 2.82
C PRO A 18 0.94 2.29 2.33
N LYS A 19 0.06 2.42 1.34
CA LYS A 19 -0.39 3.70 0.80
C LYS A 19 -1.39 4.34 1.77
N LEU A 20 -1.24 5.65 2.02
CA LEU A 20 -2.23 6.40 2.80
C LEU A 20 -3.50 6.57 1.98
N LEU A 21 -4.63 6.11 2.53
CA LEU A 21 -5.93 6.33 1.94
C LEU A 21 -6.18 7.85 1.82
N LEU A 22 -6.75 8.30 0.69
CA LEU A 22 -7.03 9.71 0.36
C LEU A 22 -5.83 10.59 -0.02
N THR A 23 -4.60 10.05 -0.09
CA THR A 23 -3.44 10.81 -0.58
C THR A 23 -2.54 9.96 -1.47
N ASN A 24 -1.81 10.59 -2.38
CA ASN A 24 -0.76 9.92 -3.18
C ASN A 24 0.54 9.68 -2.39
N LYS A 25 0.45 9.63 -1.06
CA LYS A 25 1.60 9.45 -0.17
C LYS A 25 1.65 8.01 0.30
N THR A 26 2.86 7.46 0.36
CA THR A 26 3.12 6.12 0.87
C THR A 26 3.88 6.25 2.19
N ILE A 27 3.50 5.43 3.17
CA ILE A 27 4.18 5.39 4.47
C ILE A 27 5.44 4.54 4.30
N ILE A 28 6.59 5.16 4.43
CA ILE A 28 7.88 4.51 4.22
C ILE A 28 8.62 4.41 5.56
N ASP A 29 9.26 3.26 5.78
CA ASP A 29 10.21 3.06 6.86
C ASP A 29 11.52 3.81 6.56
N GLU A 30 11.66 5.00 7.13
CA GLU A 30 12.78 5.93 6.93
C GLU A 30 14.17 5.25 7.00
N PRO A 31 14.56 4.53 8.07
CA PRO A 31 15.89 3.93 8.18
C PRO A 31 16.19 2.89 7.10
N LYS A 32 15.18 2.16 6.61
CA LYS A 32 15.38 1.17 5.54
C LYS A 32 15.69 1.84 4.21
N VAL A 33 14.94 2.88 3.86
CA VAL A 33 15.12 3.60 2.60
C VAL A 33 16.40 4.42 2.61
N ILE A 34 16.73 5.07 3.73
CA ILE A 34 18.01 5.78 3.87
C ILE A 34 19.20 4.82 3.68
N GLY A 35 19.11 3.60 4.22
CA GLY A 35 20.16 2.59 4.07
C GLY A 35 20.33 2.10 2.63
N ILE A 36 19.26 2.01 1.85
CA ILE A 36 19.35 1.67 0.42
C ILE A 36 19.94 2.84 -0.37
N ILE A 37 19.52 4.07 -0.09
CA ILE A 37 20.05 5.29 -0.73
C ILE A 37 21.55 5.46 -0.45
N ASP A 38 22.00 5.18 0.77
CA ASP A 38 23.43 5.28 1.10
C ASP A 38 24.25 4.19 0.42
N LYS A 39 23.72 2.98 0.26
CA LYS A 39 24.34 1.94 -0.57
C LYS A 39 24.42 2.35 -2.04
N VAL A 40 23.38 2.97 -2.57
CA VAL A 40 23.37 3.54 -3.92
C VAL A 40 24.45 4.63 -4.05
N ARG A 41 24.54 5.56 -3.09
CA ARG A 41 25.59 6.59 -3.06
C ARG A 41 26.99 6.00 -2.99
N LEU A 42 27.19 4.93 -2.23
CA LEU A 42 28.47 4.23 -2.13
C LEU A 42 28.84 3.58 -3.47
N VAL A 43 27.93 2.86 -4.10
CA VAL A 43 28.18 2.20 -5.39
C VAL A 43 28.47 3.22 -6.50
N ILE A 44 27.80 4.39 -6.48
CA ILE A 44 28.06 5.50 -7.42
C ILE A 44 29.44 6.12 -7.17
N LYS A 45 29.80 6.41 -5.91
CA LYS A 45 31.09 7.00 -5.55
C LYS A 45 32.28 6.10 -5.87
N ASN A 46 32.06 4.78 -5.83
CA ASN A 46 33.12 3.79 -5.98
C ASN A 46 33.19 3.16 -7.38
N GLY A 47 32.54 3.76 -8.38
CA GLY A 47 32.83 3.51 -9.80
C GLY A 47 32.65 2.06 -10.25
N GLY A 48 31.65 1.34 -9.72
CA GLY A 48 31.28 0.01 -10.20
C GLY A 48 32.20 -1.15 -9.79
N HIS A 49 33.07 -0.98 -8.80
CA HIS A 49 33.87 -2.08 -8.23
C HIS A 49 34.09 -1.89 -6.73
N ILE A 50 33.14 -2.36 -5.90
CA ILE A 50 33.40 -2.81 -4.51
C ILE A 50 32.54 -4.05 -4.29
N ILE A 51 33.09 -5.21 -4.65
CA ILE A 51 33.70 -6.16 -3.70
C ILE A 51 32.68 -6.59 -2.65
N HIS A 52 32.16 -7.80 -2.87
CA HIS A 52 31.62 -8.68 -1.84
C HIS A 52 32.61 -8.78 -0.67
N ASP A 53 32.52 -7.91 0.32
CA ASP A 53 33.17 -8.12 1.61
C ASP A 53 32.16 -7.82 2.72
N ASN A 54 31.25 -8.77 2.86
CA ASN A 54 30.35 -8.92 3.98
C ASN A 54 31.06 -9.59 5.17
N VAL A 55 32.33 -9.24 5.44
CA VAL A 55 33.05 -9.75 6.61
C VAL A 55 34.06 -8.72 7.11
N THR A 56 33.93 -8.37 8.39
CA THR A 56 34.95 -7.75 9.28
C THR A 56 35.32 -6.27 9.07
N LYS A 57 34.86 -5.46 10.04
CA LYS A 57 35.48 -4.26 10.70
C LYS A 57 34.47 -3.09 10.67
N LEU A 58 33.69 -2.79 11.71
CA LEU A 58 34.12 -2.36 13.05
C LEU A 58 35.49 -1.69 13.03
N SER A 59 35.53 -0.39 12.71
CA SER A 59 36.22 0.65 13.50
C SER A 59 36.43 1.96 12.70
N LYS A 60 35.94 3.04 13.31
CA LYS A 60 36.58 4.36 13.49
C LYS A 60 36.80 5.32 12.31
N ASP A 61 36.37 6.56 12.57
CA ASP A 61 36.85 7.86 12.07
C ASP A 61 36.65 8.10 10.55
N ASP A 62 35.81 9.02 10.09
CA ASP A 62 35.94 10.47 10.26
C ASP A 62 34.60 11.22 10.12
N ILE A 63 34.34 12.09 11.09
CA ILE A 63 33.35 13.15 11.02
C ILE A 63 33.97 14.31 10.22
N ARG A 64 33.36 14.69 9.09
CA ARG A 64 33.56 16.01 8.48
C ARG A 64 32.21 16.61 8.14
N VAL A 65 31.73 17.45 9.05
CA VAL A 65 30.66 18.43 8.85
C VAL A 65 31.34 19.71 8.39
N GLU A 66 31.06 20.18 7.18
CA GLU A 66 31.36 21.57 6.79
C GLU A 66 30.07 22.38 6.64
N PRO A 67 30.03 23.64 7.12
CA PRO A 67 28.86 24.50 7.09
C PRO A 67 28.83 25.32 5.80
N ILE A 68 27.67 25.47 5.16
CA ILE A 68 27.52 26.41 4.04
C ILE A 68 26.53 27.51 4.45
N PHE A 69 27.13 28.69 4.66
CA PHE A 69 26.52 29.97 4.93
C PHE A 69 25.70 30.52 3.75
N GLU A 70 24.79 31.42 4.14
CA GLU A 70 23.92 32.29 3.35
C GLU A 70 24.57 32.96 2.12
N LYS A 71 23.78 33.13 1.04
CA LYS A 71 24.00 34.23 0.09
C LYS A 71 22.70 34.79 -0.47
N LYS A 72 22.32 35.95 0.08
CA LYS A 72 21.40 36.95 -0.46
C LYS A 72 22.05 37.60 -1.69
N GLN A 73 21.41 37.56 -2.85
CA GLN A 73 21.71 38.52 -3.92
C GLN A 73 20.45 38.98 -4.64
N VAL A 74 20.25 40.28 -4.51
CA VAL A 74 19.24 41.14 -5.11
C VAL A 74 19.61 41.34 -6.59
N LEU A 75 18.66 41.21 -7.52
CA LEU A 75 18.75 41.76 -8.88
C LEU A 75 17.34 42.13 -9.38
N SER A 76 16.99 43.41 -9.22
CA SER A 76 16.17 44.15 -10.18
C SER A 76 17.14 44.56 -11.31
N SER A 77 16.85 44.61 -12.61
CA SER A 77 15.78 45.34 -13.29
C SER A 77 15.90 45.09 -14.81
N HIS A 78 14.82 45.34 -15.55
CA HIS A 78 14.77 45.70 -16.98
C HIS A 78 15.12 44.64 -18.04
N GLU A 79 14.07 44.05 -18.63
CA GLU A 79 13.85 44.16 -20.09
C GLU A 79 12.35 44.01 -20.39
N VAL A 80 11.74 45.13 -20.75
CA VAL A 80 10.33 45.24 -21.16
C VAL A 80 10.30 45.12 -22.68
N VAL A 81 10.32 43.90 -23.21
CA VAL A 81 9.97 43.65 -24.62
C VAL A 81 9.26 42.30 -24.72
N SER A 82 8.12 42.28 -25.43
CA SER A 82 7.32 41.09 -25.82
C SER A 82 6.15 40.66 -24.93
N ASN A 83 5.22 41.59 -24.65
CA ASN A 83 3.99 41.32 -23.87
C ASN A 83 2.90 40.46 -24.57
N ASN A 84 3.06 40.08 -25.84
CA ASN A 84 2.02 39.30 -26.55
C ASN A 84 2.31 37.79 -26.62
N ASN A 85 3.57 37.35 -26.50
CA ASN A 85 3.93 35.92 -26.51
C ASN A 85 3.95 35.30 -25.10
N PHE A 86 4.07 36.11 -24.04
CA PHE A 86 4.06 35.63 -22.65
C PHE A 86 2.66 35.32 -22.10
N LYS A 87 1.61 35.96 -22.63
CA LYS A 87 0.23 35.65 -22.22
C LYS A 87 -0.22 34.29 -22.72
N ASN A 88 0.09 33.94 -23.96
CA ASN A 88 -0.27 32.63 -24.53
C ASN A 88 0.45 31.50 -23.78
N LYS A 89 1.75 31.64 -23.54
CA LYS A 89 2.53 30.61 -22.82
C LYS A 89 2.07 30.38 -21.38
N LYS A 90 1.62 31.43 -20.68
CA LYS A 90 1.04 31.29 -19.32
C LYS A 90 -0.37 30.68 -19.32
N LEU A 91 -1.15 30.88 -20.37
CA LEU A 91 -2.47 30.25 -20.51
C LEU A 91 -2.30 28.74 -20.79
N ASP A 92 -1.35 28.39 -21.66
CA ASP A 92 -1.04 26.99 -21.98
C ASP A 92 -0.56 26.22 -20.73
N GLU A 93 0.32 26.82 -19.91
CA GLU A 93 0.79 26.20 -18.66
C GLU A 93 -0.34 26.01 -17.62
N VAL A 94 -1.32 26.92 -17.57
CA VAL A 94 -2.48 26.81 -16.67
C VAL A 94 -3.43 25.72 -17.13
N ASP A 95 -3.69 25.62 -18.44
CA ASP A 95 -4.55 24.59 -19.00
C ASP A 95 -3.93 23.19 -18.84
N GLU A 96 -2.61 23.06 -18.98
CA GLU A 96 -1.89 21.80 -18.70
C GLU A 96 -1.99 21.38 -17.23
N ILE A 97 -1.93 22.32 -16.29
CA ILE A 97 -2.10 22.03 -14.86
C ILE A 97 -3.52 21.56 -14.56
N ILE A 98 -4.53 22.19 -15.16
CA ILE A 98 -5.93 21.82 -14.98
C ILE A 98 -6.20 20.43 -15.58
N GLU A 99 -5.70 20.14 -16.78
CA GLU A 99 -5.80 18.83 -17.41
C GLU A 99 -5.15 17.74 -16.56
N ARG A 100 -3.94 17.99 -16.04
CA ARG A 100 -3.25 17.04 -15.16
C ARG A 100 -4.03 16.81 -13.86
N ALA A 101 -4.54 17.87 -13.23
CA ALA A 101 -5.32 17.77 -12.01
C ALA A 101 -6.63 16.99 -12.24
N LYS A 102 -7.30 17.18 -13.38
CA LYS A 102 -8.49 16.41 -13.76
C LYS A 102 -8.17 14.93 -13.95
N LYS A 103 -7.08 14.62 -14.65
CA LYS A 103 -6.65 13.25 -14.87
C LYS A 103 -6.31 12.55 -13.55
N GLU A 104 -5.55 13.21 -12.68
CA GLU A 104 -5.23 12.69 -11.35
C GLU A 104 -6.50 12.49 -10.51
N ALA A 105 -7.45 13.43 -10.54
CA ALA A 105 -8.72 13.28 -9.85
C ALA A 105 -9.52 12.08 -10.35
N GLN A 106 -9.54 11.85 -11.67
CA GLN A 106 -10.24 10.73 -12.27
C GLN A 106 -9.59 9.40 -11.92
N GLU A 107 -8.26 9.32 -11.95
CA GLU A 107 -7.52 8.15 -11.48
C GLU A 107 -7.78 7.87 -9.99
N ILE A 108 -7.87 8.90 -9.14
CA ILE A 108 -8.20 8.73 -7.72
C ILE A 108 -9.61 8.14 -7.55
N ILE A 109 -10.59 8.63 -8.30
CA ILE A 109 -11.97 8.13 -8.25
C ILE A 109 -12.01 6.68 -8.70
N GLU A 110 -11.41 6.35 -9.84
CA GLU A 110 -11.40 4.98 -10.38
C GLU A 110 -10.72 4.00 -9.41
N ASN A 111 -9.60 4.40 -8.79
CA ASN A 111 -8.94 3.59 -7.77
C ASN A 111 -9.78 3.42 -6.51
N ALA A 112 -10.52 4.45 -6.09
CA ALA A 112 -11.43 4.38 -4.96
C ALA A 112 -12.61 3.44 -5.23
N ASP A 113 -13.17 3.48 -6.44
CA ASP A 113 -14.25 2.60 -6.88
C ASP A 113 -13.78 1.14 -6.91
N ASN A 114 -12.61 0.88 -7.50
CA ASN A 114 -12.01 -0.46 -7.51
C ASN A 114 -11.78 -1.00 -6.09
N TYR A 115 -11.29 -0.17 -5.18
CA TYR A 115 -11.12 -0.57 -3.79
C TYR A 115 -12.46 -0.84 -3.09
N ALA A 116 -13.48 -0.03 -3.35
CA ALA A 116 -14.82 -0.26 -2.80
C ALA A 116 -15.40 -1.61 -3.29
N ILE A 117 -15.20 -1.95 -4.57
CA ILE A 117 -15.58 -3.23 -5.15
C ILE A 117 -14.86 -4.38 -4.42
N ASP A 118 -13.54 -4.31 -4.25
CA ASP A 118 -12.75 -5.34 -3.55
C ASP A 118 -13.23 -5.56 -2.11
N VAL A 119 -13.53 -4.48 -1.39
CA VAL A 119 -14.04 -4.56 -0.01
C VAL A 119 -15.43 -5.16 0.02
N LEU A 120 -16.31 -4.76 -0.91
CA LEU A 120 -17.67 -5.29 -1.02
C LEU A 120 -17.66 -6.78 -1.39
N GLU A 121 -16.76 -7.23 -2.26
CA GLU A 121 -16.62 -8.64 -2.62
C GLU A 121 -16.18 -9.48 -1.41
N LYS A 122 -15.17 -9.02 -0.66
CA LYS A 122 -14.74 -9.68 0.59
C LYS A 122 -15.85 -9.75 1.62
N LEU A 123 -16.62 -8.67 1.76
CA LEU A 123 -17.77 -8.64 2.66
C LEU A 123 -18.85 -9.63 2.20
N HIS A 124 -19.16 -9.66 0.91
CA HIS A 124 -20.13 -10.59 0.33
C HIS A 124 -19.73 -12.06 0.59
N LEU A 125 -18.47 -12.41 0.35
CA LEU A 125 -17.95 -13.75 0.66
C LEU A 125 -18.09 -14.11 2.15
N THR A 126 -17.84 -13.15 3.03
CA THR A 126 -17.98 -13.33 4.47
C THR A 126 -19.44 -13.55 4.86
N VAL A 127 -20.36 -12.74 4.33
CA VAL A 127 -21.81 -12.88 4.55
C VAL A 127 -22.29 -14.24 4.04
N MET A 128 -21.89 -14.66 2.83
CA MET A 128 -22.25 -15.98 2.31
C MET A 128 -21.74 -17.12 3.20
N LYS A 129 -20.54 -16.99 3.77
CA LYS A 129 -19.97 -17.98 4.69
C LYS A 129 -20.81 -18.07 5.98
N VAL A 130 -21.21 -16.92 6.54
CA VAL A 130 -22.09 -16.86 7.70
C VAL A 130 -23.45 -17.48 7.38
N GLN A 131 -24.06 -17.12 6.25
CA GLN A 131 -25.35 -17.67 5.82
C GLN A 131 -25.30 -19.20 5.67
N ARG A 132 -24.25 -19.74 5.05
CA ARG A 132 -24.05 -21.21 4.94
C ARG A 132 -23.93 -21.88 6.31
N ASN A 133 -23.24 -21.23 7.26
CA ASN A 133 -23.13 -21.76 8.61
C ASN A 133 -24.47 -21.76 9.34
N VAL A 134 -25.27 -20.68 9.22
CA VAL A 134 -26.61 -20.60 9.79
C VAL A 134 -27.50 -21.71 9.24
N ALA A 135 -27.57 -21.88 7.92
CA ALA A 135 -28.36 -22.93 7.29
C ALA A 135 -27.94 -24.35 7.74
N ARG A 136 -26.63 -24.57 7.95
CA ARG A 136 -26.13 -25.84 8.49
C ARG A 136 -26.59 -26.08 9.93
N VAL A 137 -26.56 -25.04 10.77
CA VAL A 137 -27.01 -25.11 12.17
C VAL A 137 -28.51 -25.37 12.22
N GLU A 138 -29.30 -24.66 11.41
CA GLU A 138 -30.76 -24.88 11.30
C GLU A 138 -31.09 -26.33 10.97
N LYS A 139 -30.43 -26.88 9.93
CA LYS A 139 -30.60 -28.29 9.55
C LYS A 139 -30.21 -29.24 10.69
N THR A 140 -29.08 -28.97 11.36
CA THR A 140 -28.61 -29.83 12.47
C THR A 140 -29.61 -29.81 13.64
N ILE A 141 -30.21 -28.66 13.94
CA ILE A 141 -31.24 -28.52 14.97
C ILE A 141 -32.51 -29.28 14.55
N GLU A 142 -32.92 -29.19 13.29
CA GLU A 142 -34.08 -29.91 12.77
C GLU A 142 -33.89 -31.42 12.83
N ASP A 143 -32.75 -31.93 12.35
CA ASP A 143 -32.37 -33.34 12.43
C ASP A 143 -32.35 -33.81 13.90
N SER A 144 -31.79 -33.01 14.80
CA SER A 144 -31.75 -33.31 16.24
C SER A 144 -33.15 -33.39 16.86
N LYS A 145 -34.08 -32.49 16.48
CA LYS A 145 -35.47 -32.53 16.95
C LYS A 145 -36.19 -33.81 16.50
N VAL A 146 -35.96 -34.24 15.27
CA VAL A 146 -36.54 -35.48 14.73
C VAL A 146 -35.99 -36.70 15.48
N ASN A 147 -34.67 -36.75 15.69
CA ASN A 147 -34.03 -37.84 16.42
C ASN A 147 -34.54 -37.92 17.87
N LEU A 148 -34.61 -36.79 18.59
CA LEU A 148 -35.17 -36.76 19.94
C LEU A 148 -36.61 -37.30 19.99
N LYS A 149 -37.47 -36.90 19.04
CA LYS A 149 -38.84 -37.43 18.94
C LYS A 149 -38.88 -38.95 18.76
N ASN A 150 -37.97 -39.49 17.94
CA ASN A 150 -37.88 -40.92 17.71
C ASN A 150 -37.36 -41.67 18.94
N ASP A 151 -36.37 -41.10 19.65
CA ASP A 151 -35.82 -41.66 20.88
C ASP A 151 -36.90 -41.72 21.97
N TYR A 152 -37.67 -40.66 22.19
CA TYR A 152 -38.80 -40.67 23.13
C TYR A 152 -39.86 -41.73 22.78
N LYS A 153 -40.15 -41.91 21.49
CA LYS A 153 -41.10 -42.93 21.03
C LYS A 153 -40.58 -44.35 21.27
N ASN A 154 -39.29 -44.58 21.00
CA ASN A 154 -38.65 -45.87 21.20
C ASN A 154 -38.55 -46.24 22.69
N ASP A 155 -38.19 -45.28 23.55
CA ASP A 155 -38.17 -45.47 25.00
C ASP A 155 -39.56 -45.77 25.57
N TYR A 156 -40.61 -45.11 25.08
CA TYR A 156 -41.99 -45.42 25.48
C TYR A 156 -42.40 -46.85 25.08
N ILE A 157 -42.04 -47.30 23.87
CA ILE A 157 -42.36 -48.65 23.41
C ILE A 157 -41.60 -49.69 24.25
N LYS A 158 -40.30 -49.47 24.49
CA LYS A 158 -39.46 -50.40 25.26
C LYS A 158 -39.95 -50.55 26.70
N ASN A 159 -40.25 -49.45 27.39
CA ASN A 159 -40.73 -49.47 28.77
C ASN A 159 -42.11 -50.14 28.95
N ASN A 160 -42.94 -50.18 27.89
CA ASN A 160 -44.22 -50.86 27.93
C ASN A 160 -44.12 -52.34 27.55
N LEU A 161 -43.13 -52.73 26.74
CA LEU A 161 -42.85 -54.14 26.44
C LEU A 161 -42.18 -54.88 27.59
N GLU A 162 -41.40 -54.21 28.44
CA GLU A 162 -40.78 -54.82 29.64
C GLU A 162 -41.75 -55.02 30.81
N LYS A 163 -42.99 -54.47 30.72
CA LYS A 163 -44.03 -54.57 31.76
C LYS A 163 -45.09 -55.64 31.49
N ILE A 164 -45.02 -56.33 30.36
CA ILE A 164 -45.93 -57.43 29.95
C ILE A 164 -45.18 -58.74 30.11
#